data_AF-A0A8J7X6D4-F1
#
_entry.id   AF-A0A8J7X6D4-F1
#
_cell.length_a   1.000
_cell.length_b   1.000
_cell.length_c   1.000
_cell.angle_alpha   90.00
_cell.angle_beta   90.00
_cell.angle_gamma   90.00
#
_symmetry.space_group_name_H-M   'P 1'
#
loop_
_entity.id
_entity.type
_entity.pdbx_description
1 polymer ?
#
loop_
_entity_poly.entity_id
_entity_poly.type
_entity_poly.pdbx_seq_one_letter_code
_entity_poly.pdbx_strand_id
1 'polypeptide(L)'
;MSWDSFSDGTKLTFNYFSRVFQRIKRLFEKKKPVLINLTPHDVVIRQGSQDIIIPRSGKVARVKETERRSEVIEGVDITEISYDKTVNLPCPQENTFYIVSVIVAFANKDRRDLVFPDGLHAYRDENGQIEAVPGLRRLCRPFEPARRIVDLFTFEGE
;
A
#
# COMPACT_ATOMS: atom_id res chain seq x y z
N MET A 1 -62.49 19.08 -18.13
CA MET A 1 -62.74 20.48 -17.71
C MET A 1 -61.90 20.71 -16.46
N SER A 2 -60.61 21.00 -16.67
CA SER A 2 -60.04 22.35 -16.78
C SER A 2 -60.00 23.05 -15.43
N TRP A 3 -58.83 22.98 -14.81
CA TRP A 3 -58.35 24.01 -13.90
C TRP A 3 -56.97 24.42 -14.40
N ASP A 4 -57.00 25.35 -15.35
CA ASP A 4 -55.86 26.19 -15.68
C ASP A 4 -55.71 27.26 -14.58
N SER A 5 -54.47 27.76 -14.47
CA SER A 5 -54.10 29.07 -13.90
C SER A 5 -53.57 29.08 -12.47
N PHE A 6 -52.32 28.66 -12.30
CA PHE A 6 -51.37 29.40 -11.44
C PHE A 6 -50.00 29.39 -12.13
N SER A 7 -49.78 30.39 -12.98
CA SER A 7 -48.44 30.82 -13.38
C SER A 7 -47.95 31.84 -12.36
N ASP A 8 -46.84 31.59 -11.67
CA ASP A 8 -45.69 32.49 -11.79
C ASP A 8 -44.44 31.98 -11.07
N GLY A 9 -43.28 32.32 -11.64
CA GLY A 9 -42.03 32.44 -10.90
C GLY A 9 -41.32 31.17 -10.43
N THR A 10 -40.60 30.51 -11.34
CA THR A 10 -39.22 29.97 -11.15
C THR A 10 -38.91 28.86 -12.16
N LYS A 11 -39.01 29.16 -13.47
CA LYS A 11 -38.24 28.42 -14.48
C LYS A 11 -36.79 28.90 -14.45
N LEU A 12 -36.12 28.70 -13.32
CA LEU A 12 -34.67 28.83 -13.22
C LEU A 12 -34.08 27.63 -13.95
N THR A 13 -33.65 27.91 -15.17
CA THR A 13 -33.02 27.03 -16.15
C THR A 13 -32.25 25.88 -15.52
N PHE A 14 -32.79 24.66 -15.66
CA PHE A 14 -32.16 23.38 -15.32
C PHE A 14 -30.85 23.09 -16.10
N ASN A 15 -30.36 24.06 -16.89
CA ASN A 15 -29.14 23.99 -17.68
C ASN A 15 -27.91 24.66 -17.04
N TYR A 16 -28.02 25.25 -15.84
CA TYR A 16 -26.91 26.02 -15.24
C TYR A 16 -25.90 25.18 -14.42
N PHE A 17 -26.15 23.89 -14.19
CA PHE A 17 -25.26 23.04 -13.36
C PHE A 17 -24.31 22.15 -14.15
N SER A 18 -24.14 22.30 -15.47
CA SER A 18 -23.39 21.31 -16.25
C SER A 18 -21.86 21.40 -16.13
N ARG A 19 -21.25 22.54 -15.85
CA ARG A 19 -19.76 22.66 -15.79
C ARG A 19 -19.18 22.56 -14.39
N VAL A 20 -19.83 23.18 -13.41
CA VAL A 20 -19.40 23.13 -11.99
C VAL A 20 -19.61 21.72 -11.44
N PHE A 21 -20.75 21.08 -11.75
CA PHE A 21 -21.02 19.71 -11.32
C PHE A 21 -20.10 18.69 -12.02
N GLN A 22 -19.75 18.89 -13.29
CA GLN A 22 -18.71 18.08 -13.97
C GLN A 22 -17.32 18.26 -13.34
N ARG A 23 -16.98 19.48 -12.91
CA ARG A 23 -15.70 19.77 -12.24
C ARG A 23 -15.65 19.18 -10.83
N ILE A 24 -16.76 19.22 -10.09
CA ILE A 24 -16.92 18.54 -8.79
C ILE A 24 -16.89 17.02 -8.97
N LYS A 25 -17.54 16.47 -10.01
CA LYS A 25 -17.51 15.04 -10.31
C LYS A 25 -16.09 14.52 -10.59
N ARG A 26 -15.27 15.29 -11.32
CA ARG A 26 -13.83 14.98 -11.51
C ARG A 26 -13.02 15.06 -10.21
N LEU A 27 -13.40 15.91 -9.26
CA LEU A 27 -12.76 15.98 -7.94
C LEU A 27 -13.14 14.77 -7.07
N PHE A 28 -14.29 14.13 -7.31
CA PHE A 28 -14.78 12.97 -6.58
C PHE A 28 -14.55 11.62 -7.27
N GLU A 29 -14.15 11.59 -8.54
CA GLU A 29 -13.63 10.40 -9.25
C GLU A 29 -12.21 10.05 -8.77
N LYS A 30 -12.02 9.89 -7.45
CA LYS A 30 -10.79 9.28 -6.93
C LYS A 30 -10.72 7.84 -7.43
N LYS A 31 -9.81 7.60 -8.37
CA LYS A 31 -9.48 6.26 -8.87
C LYS A 31 -9.18 5.35 -7.67
N LYS A 32 -9.85 4.19 -7.60
CA LYS A 32 -9.66 3.25 -6.49
C LYS A 32 -8.19 2.80 -6.41
N PRO A 33 -7.62 2.65 -5.20
CA PRO A 33 -6.27 2.16 -5.06
C PRO A 33 -6.12 0.74 -5.62
N VAL A 34 -5.01 0.49 -6.29
CA VAL A 34 -4.65 -0.79 -6.91
C VAL A 34 -3.67 -1.53 -6.00
N LEU A 35 -3.86 -2.83 -5.82
CA LEU A 35 -2.92 -3.70 -5.12
C LEU A 35 -2.23 -4.64 -6.12
N ILE A 36 -0.90 -4.67 -6.10
CA ILE A 36 -0.08 -5.53 -6.96
C ILE A 36 0.74 -6.46 -6.07
N ASN A 37 0.53 -7.77 -6.21
CA ASN A 37 1.25 -8.75 -5.42
C ASN A 37 2.60 -9.09 -6.06
N LEU A 38 3.68 -8.66 -5.42
CA LEU A 38 5.07 -8.94 -5.81
C LEU A 38 5.69 -10.08 -4.97
N THR A 39 4.86 -10.93 -4.36
CA THR A 39 5.31 -12.15 -3.67
C THR A 39 5.20 -13.38 -4.61
N PRO A 40 5.88 -14.50 -4.30
CA PRO A 40 5.89 -15.67 -5.19
C PRO A 40 4.56 -16.43 -5.28
N HIS A 41 3.64 -16.20 -4.35
CA HIS A 41 2.39 -16.92 -4.21
C HIS A 41 1.22 -15.95 -4.09
N ASP A 42 0.01 -16.46 -4.29
CA ASP A 42 -1.20 -15.64 -4.11
C ASP A 42 -1.36 -15.31 -2.62
N VAL A 43 -1.85 -14.11 -2.32
CA VAL A 43 -2.13 -13.71 -0.94
C VAL A 43 -3.63 -13.81 -0.71
N VAL A 44 -4.03 -14.69 0.19
CA VAL A 44 -5.43 -14.83 0.61
C VAL A 44 -5.64 -14.02 1.88
N ILE A 45 -6.58 -13.07 1.83
CA ILE A 45 -6.98 -12.26 2.97
C ILE A 45 -8.36 -12.73 3.44
N ARG A 46 -8.44 -13.29 4.63
CA ARG A 46 -9.69 -13.78 5.23
C ARG A 46 -10.37 -12.69 6.04
N GLN A 47 -11.58 -12.33 5.64
CA GLN A 47 -12.44 -11.34 6.31
C GLN A 47 -13.76 -12.01 6.71
N GLY A 48 -13.82 -12.49 7.96
CA GLY A 48 -14.97 -13.26 8.44
C GLY A 48 -15.12 -14.56 7.66
N SER A 49 -16.23 -14.74 6.95
CA SER A 49 -16.52 -15.91 6.12
C SER A 49 -16.11 -15.76 4.65
N GLN A 50 -15.52 -14.63 4.27
CA GLN A 50 -15.11 -14.36 2.87
C GLN A 50 -13.59 -14.26 2.74
N ASP A 51 -13.06 -14.85 1.67
CA ASP A 51 -11.66 -14.77 1.31
C ASP A 51 -11.47 -13.85 0.09
N ILE A 52 -10.53 -12.91 0.21
CA ILE A 52 -10.09 -12.03 -0.88
C ILE A 52 -8.74 -12.56 -1.38
N ILE A 53 -8.71 -13.04 -2.62
CA ILE A 53 -7.48 -13.54 -3.24
C ILE A 53 -6.82 -12.44 -4.04
N ILE A 54 -5.57 -12.11 -3.71
CA ILE A 54 -4.74 -11.20 -4.49
C ILE A 54 -3.72 -12.03 -5.28
N PRO A 55 -3.96 -12.21 -6.60
CA PRO A 55 -3.13 -13.09 -7.41
C PRO A 55 -1.72 -12.54 -7.52
N ARG A 56 -0.72 -13.43 -7.49
CA ARG A 56 0.67 -13.07 -7.75
C ARG A 56 0.78 -12.39 -9.12
N SER A 57 1.58 -11.33 -9.22
CA SER A 57 1.76 -10.59 -10.47
C SER A 57 2.67 -11.28 -11.48
N GLY A 58 3.30 -12.40 -11.10
CA GLY A 58 4.38 -13.03 -11.86
C GLY A 58 5.75 -12.33 -11.73
N LYS A 59 5.81 -11.14 -11.11
CA LYS A 59 7.05 -10.46 -10.74
C LYS A 59 7.27 -10.59 -9.23
N VAL A 60 8.48 -10.95 -8.82
CA VAL A 60 8.81 -11.12 -7.40
C VAL A 60 9.87 -10.10 -6.99
N ALA A 61 9.51 -9.19 -6.08
CA ALA A 61 10.46 -8.27 -5.46
C ALA A 61 11.31 -9.03 -4.44
N ARG A 62 12.63 -8.88 -4.49
CA ARG A 62 13.57 -9.55 -3.58
C ARG A 62 14.68 -8.60 -3.16
N VAL A 63 15.17 -8.77 -1.95
CA VAL A 63 16.42 -8.15 -1.50
C VAL A 63 17.55 -9.07 -1.92
N LYS A 64 18.57 -8.53 -2.58
CA LYS A 64 19.75 -9.32 -2.91
C LYS A 64 20.51 -9.62 -1.62
N GLU A 65 20.76 -10.90 -1.40
CA GLU A 65 21.48 -11.40 -0.23
C GLU A 65 22.92 -11.74 -0.65
N THR A 66 23.89 -11.26 0.12
CA THR A 66 25.30 -11.60 -0.07
C THR A 66 25.81 -12.24 1.21
N GLU A 67 26.35 -13.44 1.07
CA GLU A 67 26.76 -14.32 2.17
C GLU A 67 28.29 -14.40 2.25
N ARG A 68 28.85 -14.37 3.47
CA ARG A 68 30.28 -14.58 3.70
C ARG A 68 30.51 -15.38 4.99
N ARG A 69 31.28 -16.47 4.91
CA ARG A 69 31.76 -17.20 6.10
C ARG A 69 32.50 -16.23 7.04
N SER A 70 32.06 -16.18 8.29
CA SER A 70 32.59 -15.26 9.30
C SER A 70 33.54 -15.98 10.24
N GLU A 71 33.04 -16.97 10.98
CA GLU A 71 33.81 -17.66 12.03
C GLU A 71 33.25 -19.06 12.35
N VAL A 72 33.90 -19.78 13.26
CA VAL A 72 33.42 -21.07 13.77
C VAL A 72 33.32 -20.98 15.29
N ILE A 73 32.11 -21.16 15.83
CA ILE A 73 31.86 -21.16 17.27
C ILE A 73 31.45 -22.58 17.68
N GLU A 74 32.19 -23.19 18.60
CA GLU A 74 31.96 -24.57 19.08
C GLU A 74 31.86 -25.63 17.96
N GLY A 75 32.59 -25.43 16.86
CA GLY A 75 32.56 -26.33 15.69
C GLY A 75 31.40 -26.09 14.72
N VAL A 76 30.58 -25.06 14.96
CA VAL A 76 29.49 -24.64 14.05
C VAL A 76 29.98 -23.47 13.18
N ASP A 77 29.93 -23.64 11.86
CA ASP A 77 30.20 -22.57 10.90
C ASP A 77 29.16 -21.45 11.06
N ILE A 78 29.64 -20.23 11.34
CA ILE A 78 28.84 -19.01 11.39
C ILE A 78 29.06 -18.22 10.10
N THR A 79 27.95 -17.83 9.50
CA THR A 79 27.95 -17.07 8.27
C THR A 79 27.27 -15.71 8.47
N GLU A 80 27.91 -14.66 7.99
CA GLU A 80 27.35 -13.33 7.90
C GLU A 80 26.51 -13.16 6.63
N ILE A 81 25.34 -12.57 6.80
CA ILE A 81 24.42 -12.23 5.72
C ILE A 81 24.29 -10.72 5.65
N SER A 82 24.46 -10.16 4.45
CA SER A 82 24.23 -8.75 4.16
C SER A 82 23.12 -8.60 3.10
N TYR A 83 22.28 -7.59 3.30
CA TYR A 83 21.16 -7.26 2.43
C TYR A 83 21.52 -6.04 1.59
N ASP A 84 21.65 -6.24 0.28
CA ASP A 84 22.00 -5.21 -0.68
C ASP A 84 20.74 -4.51 -1.25
N LYS A 85 20.79 -4.10 -2.51
CA LYS A 85 19.70 -3.46 -3.22
C LYS A 85 18.52 -4.42 -3.42
N THR A 86 17.32 -3.85 -3.32
CA THR A 86 16.11 -4.55 -3.73
C THR A 86 16.02 -4.57 -5.26
N VAL A 87 15.78 -5.76 -5.82
CA VAL A 87 15.57 -5.98 -7.24
C VAL A 87 14.09 -6.24 -7.54
N ASN A 88 13.68 -5.97 -8.77
CA ASN A 88 12.30 -6.19 -9.25
C ASN A 88 11.21 -5.46 -8.43
N LEU A 89 11.58 -4.38 -7.75
CA LEU A 89 10.64 -3.50 -7.08
C LEU A 89 10.38 -2.27 -7.98
N PRO A 90 9.18 -2.12 -8.56
CA PRO A 90 8.86 -0.95 -9.38
C PRO A 90 8.93 0.35 -8.59
N CYS A 91 9.12 1.47 -9.29
CA CYS A 91 8.99 2.80 -8.71
C CYS A 91 7.57 3.02 -8.13
N PRO A 92 7.42 3.87 -7.11
CA PRO A 92 6.09 4.27 -6.61
C PRO A 92 5.21 4.78 -7.74
N GLN A 93 3.94 4.38 -7.72
CA GLN A 93 2.93 4.87 -8.66
C GLN A 93 1.74 5.43 -7.89
N GLU A 94 1.10 6.46 -8.44
CA GLU A 94 -0.07 7.06 -7.82
C GLU A 94 -1.19 6.02 -7.65
N ASN A 95 -1.83 6.02 -6.46
CA ASN A 95 -2.91 5.10 -6.13
C ASN A 95 -2.55 3.60 -6.30
N THR A 96 -1.28 3.22 -6.17
CA THR A 96 -0.84 1.82 -6.29
C THR A 96 -0.08 1.42 -5.04
N PHE A 97 -0.36 0.22 -4.53
CA PHE A 97 0.33 -0.41 -3.42
C PHE A 97 0.91 -1.76 -3.85
N TYR A 98 2.11 -2.05 -3.41
CA TYR A 98 2.79 -3.32 -3.71
C TYR A 98 2.82 -4.20 -2.46
N ILE A 99 2.32 -5.42 -2.60
CA ILE A 99 2.45 -6.45 -1.57
C ILE A 99 3.81 -7.13 -1.75
N VAL A 100 4.66 -7.03 -0.74
CA VAL A 100 6.03 -7.55 -0.73
C VAL A 100 6.26 -8.41 0.52
N SER A 101 7.43 -9.05 0.61
CA SER A 101 7.83 -9.67 1.88
C SER A 101 8.20 -8.59 2.91
N VAL A 102 8.13 -8.96 4.19
CA VAL A 102 8.51 -8.05 5.29
C VAL A 102 9.97 -7.58 5.17
N ILE A 103 10.88 -8.45 4.69
CA ILE A 103 12.30 -8.12 4.46
C ILE A 103 12.44 -7.03 3.38
N VAL A 104 11.71 -7.15 2.27
CA VAL A 104 11.70 -6.11 1.22
C VAL A 104 11.15 -4.80 1.76
N ALA A 105 10.10 -4.83 2.59
CA ALA A 105 9.60 -3.61 3.23
C ALA A 105 10.66 -2.97 4.15
N PHE A 106 11.37 -3.77 4.96
CA PHE A 106 12.44 -3.29 5.84
C PHE A 106 13.67 -2.77 5.10
N ALA A 107 13.99 -3.30 3.93
CA ALA A 107 15.05 -2.78 3.08
C ALA A 107 14.68 -1.46 2.38
N ASN A 108 13.39 -1.10 2.35
CA ASN A 108 12.87 0.10 1.67
C ASN A 108 11.99 0.95 2.60
N LYS A 109 12.47 1.27 3.81
CA LYS A 109 11.68 1.93 4.87
C LYS A 109 11.05 3.27 4.46
N ASP A 110 11.64 3.96 3.48
CA ASP A 110 11.14 5.25 2.98
C ASP A 110 9.93 5.10 2.03
N ARG A 111 9.68 3.90 1.51
CA ARG A 111 8.58 3.62 0.58
C ARG A 111 7.25 3.54 1.32
N ARG A 112 6.30 4.39 0.92
CA ARG A 112 4.98 4.52 1.55
C ARG A 112 3.89 3.66 0.92
N ASP A 113 4.20 3.08 -0.22
CA ASP A 113 3.33 2.26 -1.07
C ASP A 113 3.54 0.75 -0.84
N LEU A 114 4.42 0.36 0.08
CA LEU A 114 4.66 -1.06 0.40
C LEU A 114 3.78 -1.54 1.55
N VAL A 115 3.24 -2.73 1.37
CA VAL A 115 2.49 -3.48 2.36
C VAL A 115 2.94 -4.94 2.33
N PHE A 116 2.70 -5.70 3.39
CA PHE A 116 3.05 -7.11 3.47
C PHE A 116 1.99 -7.89 4.23
N PRO A 117 1.79 -9.20 3.96
CA PRO A 117 0.79 -10.01 4.66
C PRO A 117 1.03 -10.04 6.18
N ASP A 118 -0.03 -10.03 6.99
CA ASP A 118 0.08 -10.23 8.44
C ASP A 118 0.37 -11.69 8.77
N GLY A 119 1.64 -12.08 8.59
CA GLY A 119 2.10 -13.44 8.88
C GLY A 119 2.07 -13.82 10.37
N LEU A 120 1.97 -12.84 11.28
CA LEU A 120 1.93 -13.08 12.73
C LEU A 120 0.60 -13.68 13.16
N HIS A 121 -0.50 -13.20 12.59
CA HIS A 121 -1.86 -13.65 12.89
C HIS A 121 -2.44 -14.53 11.76
N ALA A 122 -1.58 -15.19 10.99
CA ALA A 122 -1.98 -15.99 9.85
C ALA A 122 -2.82 -17.21 10.26
N TYR A 123 -3.82 -17.53 9.45
CA TYR A 123 -4.52 -18.81 9.48
C TYR A 123 -3.64 -19.84 8.78
N ARG A 124 -3.34 -20.95 9.46
CA ARG A 124 -2.42 -21.98 8.97
C ARG A 124 -3.13 -23.32 8.82
N ASP A 125 -2.70 -24.10 7.83
CA ASP A 125 -3.17 -25.47 7.63
C ASP A 125 -2.55 -26.43 8.66
N GLU A 126 -2.93 -27.71 8.55
CA GLU A 126 -2.40 -28.79 9.39
C GLU A 126 -0.88 -29.00 9.28
N ASN A 127 -0.26 -28.55 8.18
CA ASN A 127 1.17 -28.61 7.95
C ASN A 127 1.90 -27.34 8.43
N GLY A 128 1.18 -26.37 9.01
CA GLY A 128 1.71 -25.09 9.46
C GLY A 128 1.95 -24.07 8.32
N GLN A 129 1.54 -24.37 7.09
CA GLN A 129 1.63 -23.44 5.95
C GLN A 129 0.55 -22.37 6.07
N ILE A 130 0.83 -21.16 5.58
CA ILE A 130 -0.12 -20.05 5.61
C ILE A 130 -1.21 -20.29 4.56
N GLU A 131 -2.44 -20.53 5.00
CA GLU A 131 -3.63 -20.63 4.15
C GLU A 131 -4.19 -19.24 3.84
N ALA A 132 -4.27 -18.38 4.86
CA ALA A 132 -4.77 -17.01 4.72
C ALA A 132 -4.18 -16.08 5.81
N VAL A 133 -4.31 -14.78 5.61
CA VAL A 133 -3.98 -13.76 6.61
C VAL A 133 -5.21 -12.89 6.91
N PRO A 134 -5.33 -12.32 8.12
CA PRO A 134 -6.46 -11.43 8.45
C PRO A 134 -6.36 -10.07 7.75
N GLY A 135 -5.18 -9.72 7.23
CA GLY A 135 -4.97 -8.45 6.55
C GLY A 135 -3.53 -8.21 6.11
N LEU A 136 -3.28 -6.98 5.67
CA LEU A 136 -1.97 -6.48 5.29
C LEU A 136 -1.46 -5.50 6.35
N ARG A 137 -0.14 -5.47 6.53
CA ARG A 137 0.57 -4.56 7.42
C ARG A 137 1.49 -3.66 6.61
N ARG A 138 1.96 -2.61 7.27
CA ARG A 138 3.04 -1.75 6.79
C ARG A 138 3.93 -1.36 7.94
N LEU A 139 5.15 -0.98 7.62
CA LEU A 139 6.05 -0.43 8.63
C LEU A 139 5.50 0.88 9.16
N CYS A 140 5.59 1.06 10.47
CA CYS A 140 5.27 2.33 11.10
C CYS A 140 6.23 3.40 10.59
N ARG A 141 5.74 4.62 10.41
CA ARG A 141 6.65 5.74 10.17
C ARG A 141 7.48 5.96 11.42
N PRO A 142 8.80 6.24 11.32
CA PRO A 142 9.48 6.88 12.44
C PRO A 142 8.71 8.17 12.75
N PHE A 143 8.31 8.33 14.00
CA PHE A 143 7.73 9.57 14.49
C PHE A 143 8.86 10.60 14.50
N GLU A 144 8.88 11.53 13.53
CA GLU A 144 9.90 12.59 13.46
C GLU A 144 9.32 13.93 13.96
N PRO A 145 9.43 14.26 15.26
CA PRO A 145 9.15 15.60 15.75
C PRO A 145 10.15 16.63 15.22
N ALA A 146 11.38 16.21 14.88
CA ALA A 146 12.49 17.09 14.50
C ALA A 146 12.30 17.82 13.16
N ARG A 147 11.63 17.22 12.15
CA ARG A 147 11.40 17.91 10.86
C ARG A 147 10.53 19.16 10.99
N ARG A 148 9.52 19.14 11.87
CA ARG A 148 8.68 20.34 12.11
C ARG A 148 9.48 21.49 12.72
N ILE A 149 10.47 21.19 13.55
CA ILE A 149 11.31 22.20 14.19
C ILE A 149 12.28 22.81 13.17
N VAL A 150 12.87 22.01 12.28
CA VAL A 150 13.75 22.52 11.21
C VAL A 150 12.99 23.39 10.21
N ASP A 151 11.74 23.02 9.86
CA ASP A 151 10.86 23.82 9.00
C ASP A 151 10.42 25.14 9.68
N LEU A 152 10.36 25.18 11.02
CA LEU A 152 10.07 26.39 11.81
C LEU A 152 11.25 27.36 11.87
N PHE A 153 12.49 26.87 11.77
CA PHE A 153 13.71 27.68 11.86
C PHE A 153 14.34 28.01 10.50
N THR A 154 13.77 27.55 9.38
CA THR A 154 14.25 27.88 8.03
C THR A 154 13.50 29.05 7.38
N PHE A 155 12.67 29.77 8.15
CA PHE A 155 11.91 30.94 7.72
C PHE A 155 12.45 32.28 8.26
N GLU A 156 13.75 32.46 8.38
CA GLU A 156 14.34 33.80 8.56
C GLU A 156 15.67 33.87 7.80
N GLY A 157 15.66 34.45 6.60
CA GLY A 157 16.89 34.71 5.83
C GLY A 157 16.67 34.93 4.34
N GLU A 158 15.84 35.90 3.96
CA GLU A 158 16.05 36.71 2.73
C GLU A 158 16.44 38.13 3.16
#